data_AF-A0A947DKG8-F1
#
_entry.id   AF-A0A947DKG8-F1
#
_cell.length_a   1.000
_cell.length_b   1.000
_cell.length_c   1.000
_cell.angle_alpha   90.00
_cell.angle_beta   90.00
_cell.angle_gamma   90.00
#
_symmetry.space_group_name_H-M   'P 1'
#
loop_
_entity.id
_entity.type
_entity.pdbx_description
1 polymer ?
#
loop_
_entity_poly.entity_id
_entity_poly.type
_entity_poly.pdbx_seq_one_letter_code
_entity_poly.pdbx_strand_id
1 'polypeptide(L)'
;MALTFTGKKRIRKSFGKIPEAGAMPNLIEVQRSSYDQFLQKDVKAADRREEGIEAVFRSVFPIKDFSERALLEYVTYEFEQPKFDVEECQQRDMTYAAPLKVKLRLIVFESDEETGAKSIKDIKEQDVYLGDIPLMTDKGTFVVNGTERVIVSQMHRSPGVFFDHDKGKTHSSGKLLFAARVIPYRGSWLDFEFDAKDILFVRIDRKRKLPATTLLYALGMDGEQILSTFYNKVAYRRTPKGWTLRYRAEKWRGVKPVFDLVDAKTGKVVAEGGKKISARVANKLAEDGVVDILVPSEDLYDRFLAEDQVNAETGEIFAEAGEGITEALVASLIDAGIDEIEVLDIDNVTVGPYLRNTMALDKNETREQALFDIYRVMRPGEPPTIETGETLFRGLFSDSERYDLSAVGRVKMNMRLGLDTDDEQRTLRAEDIVAVMRTLLDLREGRGEIDDIDNLGNRRVRSVGELMENQYRVGLLRMERAIKERMSSVDIETVMPHDLINAKPAAAAVREFFGSSQLSQFMDQTNPLSEITHKR
;
A
#
# COMPACT_ATOMS: atom_id res chain seq x y z
N MET A 1 20.41 -47.36 19.25
CA MET A 1 20.26 -47.18 17.80
C MET A 1 21.37 -47.91 17.08
N ALA A 2 21.06 -48.65 16.02
CA ALA A 2 22.10 -49.30 15.21
C ALA A 2 22.99 -48.24 14.57
N LEU A 3 24.30 -48.31 14.80
CA LEU A 3 25.27 -47.37 14.21
C LEU A 3 25.37 -47.60 12.70
N THR A 4 25.42 -46.52 11.94
CA THR A 4 25.73 -46.56 10.50
C THR A 4 27.12 -47.16 10.27
N PHE A 5 27.35 -47.71 9.07
CA PHE A 5 28.63 -48.35 8.75
C PHE A 5 29.84 -47.41 8.97
N THR A 6 29.70 -46.13 8.64
CA THR A 6 30.72 -45.10 8.90
C THR A 6 30.79 -44.70 10.37
N GLY A 7 29.65 -44.63 11.08
CA GLY A 7 29.58 -44.33 12.52
C GLY A 7 30.29 -45.37 13.39
N LYS A 8 30.39 -46.62 12.93
CA LYS A 8 31.18 -47.68 13.60
C LYS A 8 32.68 -47.43 13.55
N LYS A 9 33.21 -46.71 12.55
CA LYS A 9 34.65 -46.43 12.41
C LYS A 9 35.16 -45.42 13.44
N ARG A 10 34.33 -44.44 13.84
CA ARG A 10 34.71 -43.40 14.81
C ARG A 10 33.49 -42.94 15.61
N ILE A 11 33.44 -43.33 16.89
CA ILE A 11 32.34 -43.01 17.80
C ILE A 11 32.62 -41.67 18.51
N ARG A 12 31.80 -40.65 18.27
CA ARG A 12 31.84 -39.38 19.01
C ARG A 12 31.01 -39.52 20.29
N LYS A 13 31.63 -39.37 21.47
CA LYS A 13 30.92 -39.36 22.75
C LYS A 13 30.15 -38.03 22.90
N SER A 14 28.83 -38.09 22.99
CA SER A 14 27.98 -36.93 23.30
C SER A 14 27.74 -36.83 24.81
N PHE A 15 27.84 -35.63 25.36
CA PHE A 15 27.51 -35.33 26.77
C PHE A 15 26.12 -34.67 26.91
N GLY A 16 25.40 -34.50 25.80
CA GLY A 16 24.05 -33.93 25.79
C GLY A 16 23.09 -34.81 26.59
N LYS A 17 22.39 -34.20 27.55
CA LYS A 17 21.38 -34.89 28.39
C LYS A 17 19.98 -34.84 27.78
N ILE A 18 19.74 -33.85 26.93
CA ILE A 18 18.46 -33.64 26.25
C ILE A 18 18.48 -34.49 24.96
N PRO A 19 17.49 -35.38 24.75
CA PRO A 19 17.39 -36.15 23.52
C PRO A 19 17.03 -35.25 22.33
N GLU A 20 17.54 -35.57 21.14
CA GLU A 20 17.17 -34.89 19.91
C GLU A 20 15.70 -35.20 19.58
N ALA A 21 14.85 -34.17 19.57
CA ALA A 21 13.41 -34.30 19.30
C ALA A 21 13.08 -34.39 17.79
N GLY A 22 14.00 -33.97 16.92
CA GLY A 22 13.83 -33.99 15.48
C GLY A 22 15.17 -34.10 14.76
N ALA A 23 15.15 -34.64 13.55
CA ALA A 23 16.34 -34.70 12.70
C ALA A 23 16.72 -33.31 12.20
N MET A 24 18.02 -33.07 12.01
CA MET A 24 18.49 -31.84 11.39
C MET A 24 17.98 -31.75 9.94
N PRO A 25 17.30 -30.67 9.56
CA PRO A 25 16.79 -30.52 8.20
C PRO A 25 17.94 -30.29 7.21
N ASN A 26 17.64 -30.40 5.92
CA ASN A 26 18.62 -30.05 4.91
C ASN A 26 18.87 -28.53 4.94
N LEU A 27 20.12 -28.14 5.19
CA LEU A 27 20.49 -26.76 5.45
C LEU A 27 20.36 -25.84 4.23
N ILE A 28 20.24 -26.39 3.02
CA ILE A 28 20.07 -25.64 1.77
C ILE A 28 18.67 -25.86 1.13
N GLU A 29 17.76 -26.52 1.85
CA GLU A 29 16.44 -26.91 1.35
C GLU A 29 15.59 -25.70 0.94
N VAL A 30 15.66 -24.61 1.70
CA VAL A 30 14.90 -23.38 1.41
C VAL A 30 15.25 -22.82 0.04
N GLN A 31 16.54 -22.76 -0.31
CA GLN A 31 17.00 -22.25 -1.60
C GLN A 31 16.56 -23.17 -2.74
N ARG A 32 16.75 -24.48 -2.57
CA ARG A 32 16.39 -25.48 -3.59
C ARG A 32 14.88 -25.53 -3.82
N SER A 33 14.10 -25.72 -2.76
CA SER A 33 12.65 -25.77 -2.84
C SER A 33 12.07 -24.49 -3.44
N SER A 34 12.63 -23.32 -3.10
CA SER A 34 12.16 -22.06 -3.67
C SER A 34 12.44 -21.95 -5.17
N TYR A 35 13.59 -22.43 -5.64
CA TYR A 35 13.92 -22.37 -7.06
C TYR A 35 13.16 -23.42 -7.87
N ASP A 36 12.94 -24.60 -7.30
CA ASP A 36 12.12 -25.65 -7.89
C ASP A 36 10.65 -25.20 -8.03
N GLN A 37 10.11 -24.50 -7.02
CA GLN A 37 8.79 -23.85 -7.09
C GLN A 37 8.72 -22.76 -8.17
N PHE A 38 9.81 -21.99 -8.35
CA PHE A 38 9.86 -20.97 -9.40
C PHE A 38 9.83 -21.60 -10.81
N LEU A 39 10.61 -22.66 -11.04
CA LEU A 39 10.73 -23.28 -12.36
C LEU A 39 9.57 -24.23 -12.70
N GLN A 40 9.07 -24.99 -11.72
CA GLN A 40 8.15 -26.13 -11.90
C GLN A 40 8.53 -27.04 -13.09
N LYS A 41 9.84 -27.22 -13.34
CA LYS A 41 10.37 -27.84 -14.57
C LYS A 41 9.93 -29.31 -14.72
N ASP A 42 9.82 -30.03 -13.61
CA ASP A 42 9.49 -31.46 -13.55
C ASP A 42 7.98 -31.70 -13.33
N VAL A 43 7.18 -30.64 -13.32
CA VAL A 43 5.73 -30.69 -13.14
C VAL A 43 5.04 -30.66 -14.51
N LYS A 44 4.12 -31.60 -14.73
CA LYS A 44 3.30 -31.65 -15.95
C LYS A 44 2.48 -30.36 -16.07
N ALA A 45 2.31 -29.86 -17.29
CA ALA A 45 1.62 -28.60 -17.55
C ALA A 45 0.23 -28.49 -16.86
N ALA A 46 -0.55 -29.58 -16.82
CA ALA A 46 -1.87 -29.60 -16.21
C ALA A 46 -1.86 -29.54 -14.67
N ASP A 47 -0.76 -29.92 -14.03
CA ASP A 47 -0.61 -30.01 -12.57
C ASP A 47 0.18 -28.81 -12.00
N ARG A 48 0.60 -27.86 -12.85
CA ARG A 48 1.33 -26.67 -12.41
C ARG A 48 0.44 -25.76 -11.59
N ARG A 49 0.98 -25.28 -10.48
CA ARG A 49 0.32 -24.26 -9.65
C ARG A 49 0.57 -22.89 -10.24
N GLU A 50 -0.29 -21.93 -9.94
CA GLU A 50 -0.10 -20.52 -10.31
C GLU A 50 0.96 -19.86 -9.42
N GLU A 51 2.20 -20.36 -9.50
CA GLU A 51 3.38 -19.90 -8.76
C GLU A 51 4.58 -19.81 -9.72
N GLY A 52 5.57 -18.95 -9.42
CA GLY A 52 6.80 -18.88 -10.22
C GLY A 52 6.54 -18.43 -11.66
N ILE A 53 7.19 -19.08 -12.63
CA ILE A 53 7.07 -18.72 -14.05
C ILE A 53 5.62 -18.81 -14.55
N GLU A 54 4.85 -19.81 -14.10
CA GLU A 54 3.44 -19.98 -14.46
C GLU A 54 2.61 -18.76 -14.04
N ALA A 55 2.78 -18.30 -12.79
CA ALA A 55 2.11 -17.09 -12.28
C ALA A 55 2.48 -15.84 -13.07
N VAL A 56 3.74 -15.72 -13.49
CA VAL A 56 4.20 -14.57 -14.26
C VAL A 56 3.54 -14.57 -15.64
N PHE A 57 3.53 -15.68 -16.36
CA PHE A 57 2.88 -15.73 -17.67
C PHE A 57 1.38 -15.45 -17.58
N ARG A 58 0.67 -16.10 -16.65
CA ARG A 58 -0.79 -15.87 -16.45
C ARG A 58 -1.15 -14.45 -16.04
N SER A 59 -0.20 -13.72 -15.43
CA SER A 59 -0.44 -12.34 -15.05
C SER A 59 -0.28 -11.32 -16.18
N VAL A 60 0.50 -11.66 -17.22
CA VAL A 60 0.80 -10.76 -18.34
C VAL A 60 -0.03 -11.13 -19.57
N PHE A 61 -0.30 -12.43 -19.75
CA PHE A 61 -1.13 -12.94 -20.81
C PHE A 61 -2.57 -13.16 -20.30
N PRO A 62 -3.58 -12.91 -21.15
CA PRO A 62 -3.45 -12.68 -22.58
C PRO A 62 -3.24 -11.20 -22.95
N ILE A 63 -2.46 -10.96 -24.01
CA ILE A 63 -2.13 -9.62 -24.49
C ILE A 63 -3.06 -9.26 -25.65
N LYS A 64 -3.85 -8.21 -25.49
CA LYS A 64 -4.75 -7.67 -26.53
C LYS A 64 -4.10 -6.52 -27.29
N ASP A 65 -4.37 -6.45 -28.59
CA ASP A 65 -4.11 -5.27 -29.41
C ASP A 65 -4.99 -4.06 -29.00
N PHE A 66 -4.57 -2.83 -29.29
CA PHE A 66 -5.33 -1.60 -29.01
C PHE A 66 -6.69 -1.57 -29.73
N SER A 67 -6.77 -2.15 -30.94
CA SER A 67 -8.04 -2.27 -31.68
C SER A 67 -8.80 -3.55 -31.31
N GLU A 68 -8.28 -4.37 -30.40
CA GLU A 68 -8.78 -5.69 -30.05
C GLU A 68 -9.07 -6.60 -31.27
N ARG A 69 -8.26 -6.46 -32.34
CA ARG A 69 -8.30 -7.32 -33.54
C ARG A 69 -7.51 -8.62 -33.36
N ALA A 70 -6.61 -8.65 -32.38
CA ALA A 70 -5.76 -9.79 -32.11
C ALA A 70 -5.56 -10.00 -30.60
N LEU A 71 -5.40 -11.26 -30.23
CA LEU A 71 -5.13 -11.71 -28.87
C LEU A 71 -3.98 -12.71 -28.89
N LEU A 72 -2.95 -12.45 -28.10
CA LEU A 72 -1.85 -13.37 -27.88
C LEU A 72 -2.03 -14.05 -26.52
N GLU A 73 -2.21 -15.36 -26.51
CA GLU A 73 -2.42 -16.17 -25.32
C GLU A 73 -1.19 -17.02 -24.99
N TYR A 74 -0.99 -17.24 -23.69
CA TYR A 74 -0.05 -18.21 -23.16
C TYR A 74 -0.72 -19.58 -23.02
N VAL A 75 -0.08 -20.65 -23.53
CA VAL A 75 -0.60 -22.02 -23.45
C VAL A 75 0.19 -22.86 -22.44
N THR A 76 1.51 -22.97 -22.62
CA THR A 76 2.41 -23.72 -21.73
C THR A 76 3.86 -23.26 -21.93
N TYR A 77 4.76 -23.68 -21.06
CA TYR A 77 6.22 -23.55 -21.26
C TYR A 77 6.93 -24.88 -21.01
N GLU A 78 8.09 -25.04 -21.63
CA GLU A 78 8.99 -26.17 -21.46
C GLU A 78 10.44 -25.69 -21.40
N PHE A 79 11.25 -26.39 -20.60
CA PHE A 79 12.69 -26.19 -20.56
C PHE A 79 13.37 -27.23 -21.45
N GLU A 80 14.20 -26.77 -22.36
CA GLU A 80 15.11 -27.68 -23.06
C GLU A 80 16.26 -28.08 -22.15
N GLN A 81 16.94 -29.18 -22.49
CA GLN A 81 18.12 -29.58 -21.76
C GLN A 81 19.23 -28.52 -21.89
N PRO A 82 19.98 -28.24 -20.81
CA PRO A 82 21.18 -27.43 -20.87
C PRO A 82 22.13 -27.97 -21.94
N LYS A 83 22.74 -27.06 -22.71
CA LYS A 83 23.70 -27.44 -23.77
C LYS A 83 24.98 -28.06 -23.24
N PHE A 84 25.35 -27.71 -22.00
CA PHE A 84 26.57 -28.10 -21.31
C PHE A 84 26.24 -28.41 -19.86
N ASP A 85 27.00 -29.30 -19.25
CA ASP A 85 26.90 -29.56 -17.82
C ASP A 85 27.62 -28.49 -16.97
N VAL A 86 27.59 -28.66 -15.65
CA VAL A 86 28.17 -27.71 -14.70
C VAL A 86 29.69 -27.57 -14.87
N GLU A 87 30.39 -28.68 -15.10
CA GLU A 87 31.86 -28.69 -15.20
C GLU A 87 32.31 -28.06 -16.52
N GLU A 88 31.63 -28.36 -17.63
CA GLU A 88 31.87 -27.74 -18.93
C GLU A 88 31.61 -26.23 -18.90
N CYS A 89 30.53 -25.79 -18.24
CA CYS A 89 30.24 -24.36 -18.08
C CYS A 89 31.33 -23.64 -17.28
N GLN A 90 31.87 -24.26 -16.23
CA GLN A 90 32.97 -23.72 -15.43
C GLN A 90 34.26 -23.59 -16.26
N GLN A 91 34.62 -24.61 -17.03
CA GLN A 91 35.84 -24.62 -17.84
C GLN A 91 35.79 -23.66 -19.03
N ARG A 92 34.61 -23.39 -19.58
CA ARG A 92 34.41 -22.57 -20.79
C ARG A 92 33.94 -21.15 -20.49
N ASP A 93 33.95 -20.71 -19.23
CA ASP A 93 33.44 -19.42 -18.80
C ASP A 93 31.98 -19.16 -19.24
N MET A 94 31.15 -20.21 -19.29
CA MET A 94 29.75 -20.14 -19.69
C MET A 94 28.80 -20.14 -18.49
N THR A 95 27.55 -19.75 -18.73
CA THR A 95 26.49 -19.83 -17.71
C THR A 95 25.76 -21.16 -17.83
N TYR A 96 25.58 -21.88 -16.72
CA TYR A 96 24.80 -23.12 -16.68
C TYR A 96 23.31 -22.77 -16.69
N ALA A 97 22.65 -22.96 -17.82
CA ALA A 97 21.27 -22.53 -18.05
C ALA A 97 20.52 -23.45 -19.01
N ALA A 98 19.20 -23.44 -18.91
CA ALA A 98 18.29 -24.14 -19.80
C ALA A 98 17.52 -23.15 -20.70
N PRO A 99 17.42 -23.40 -22.02
CA PRO A 99 16.56 -22.63 -22.90
C PRO A 99 15.09 -22.76 -22.50
N LEU A 100 14.39 -21.63 -22.31
CA LEU A 100 12.95 -21.60 -22.04
C LEU A 100 12.19 -21.42 -23.36
N LYS A 101 11.38 -22.42 -23.72
CA LYS A 101 10.44 -22.35 -24.84
C LYS A 101 9.03 -22.20 -24.32
N VAL A 102 8.27 -21.30 -24.93
CA VAL A 102 6.92 -20.97 -24.52
C VAL A 102 5.99 -21.14 -25.71
N LYS A 103 4.96 -21.96 -25.53
CA LYS A 103 3.91 -22.16 -26.52
C LYS A 103 2.91 -21.02 -26.42
N LEU A 104 2.82 -20.26 -27.50
CA LEU A 104 1.95 -19.10 -27.59
C LEU A 104 0.96 -19.27 -28.73
N ARG A 105 -0.25 -18.75 -28.51
CA ARG A 105 -1.35 -18.81 -29.47
C ARG A 105 -1.76 -17.39 -29.85
N LEU A 106 -1.62 -17.05 -31.13
CA LEU A 106 -2.15 -15.82 -31.70
C LEU A 106 -3.53 -16.09 -32.29
N ILE A 107 -4.55 -15.43 -31.76
CA ILE A 107 -5.93 -15.48 -32.24
C ILE A 107 -6.23 -14.16 -32.95
N VAL A 108 -6.65 -14.23 -34.21
CA VAL A 108 -7.05 -13.07 -35.02
C VAL A 108 -8.57 -13.05 -35.12
N PHE A 109 -9.16 -11.90 -34.82
CA PHE A 109 -10.59 -11.68 -34.90
C PHE A 109 -10.96 -10.88 -36.15
N GLU A 110 -12.09 -11.24 -36.75
CA GLU A 110 -12.77 -10.46 -37.77
C GLU A 110 -14.01 -9.83 -37.16
N SER A 111 -14.13 -8.50 -37.30
CA SER A 111 -15.29 -7.73 -36.84
C SER A 111 -16.22 -7.50 -38.03
N ASP A 112 -17.46 -7.95 -37.90
CA ASP A 112 -18.54 -7.63 -38.84
C ASP A 112 -18.99 -6.17 -38.64
N GLU A 113 -18.84 -5.34 -39.67
CA GLU A 113 -19.14 -3.91 -39.64
C GLU A 113 -20.64 -3.60 -39.45
N GLU A 114 -21.55 -4.55 -39.74
CA GLU A 114 -23.00 -4.37 -39.58
C GLU A 114 -23.52 -4.78 -38.20
N THR A 115 -22.94 -5.81 -37.58
CA THR A 115 -23.44 -6.39 -36.31
C THR A 115 -22.53 -6.13 -35.12
N GLY A 116 -21.29 -5.69 -35.34
CA GLY A 116 -20.26 -5.54 -34.31
C GLY A 116 -19.81 -6.88 -33.68
N ALA A 117 -20.26 -8.01 -34.23
CA ALA A 117 -19.90 -9.34 -33.74
C ALA A 117 -18.45 -9.66 -34.12
N LYS A 118 -17.65 -10.11 -33.13
CA LYS A 118 -16.29 -10.60 -33.34
C LYS A 118 -16.31 -12.10 -33.55
N SER A 119 -15.83 -12.56 -34.71
CA SER A 119 -15.63 -13.98 -35.00
C SER A 119 -14.14 -14.32 -35.09
N ILE A 120 -13.77 -15.55 -34.78
CA ILE A 120 -12.37 -15.99 -34.89
C ILE A 120 -12.08 -16.26 -36.37
N LYS A 121 -11.13 -15.53 -36.94
CA LYS A 121 -10.68 -15.69 -38.32
C LYS A 121 -9.55 -16.72 -38.44
N ASP A 122 -8.56 -16.63 -37.57
CA ASP A 122 -7.37 -17.50 -37.62
C ASP A 122 -6.78 -17.75 -36.23
N ILE A 123 -6.16 -18.93 -36.06
CA ILE A 123 -5.46 -19.34 -34.85
C ILE A 123 -4.09 -19.90 -35.23
N LYS A 124 -3.03 -19.25 -34.76
CA LYS A 124 -1.65 -19.64 -35.01
C LYS A 124 -0.94 -19.97 -33.70
N GLU A 125 -0.52 -21.23 -33.55
CA GLU A 125 0.25 -21.68 -32.38
C GLU A 125 1.72 -21.92 -32.73
N GLN A 126 2.63 -21.48 -31.86
CA GLN A 126 4.07 -21.68 -32.05
C GLN A 126 4.84 -21.71 -30.73
N ASP A 127 5.89 -22.52 -30.67
CA ASP A 127 6.88 -22.50 -29.60
C ASP A 127 7.91 -21.39 -29.85
N VAL A 128 8.00 -20.44 -28.92
CA VAL A 128 8.87 -19.27 -28.99
C VAL A 128 9.92 -19.33 -27.88
N TYR A 129 11.18 -19.11 -28.24
CA TYR A 129 12.28 -19.05 -27.29
C TYR A 129 12.30 -17.70 -26.54
N LEU A 130 12.22 -17.75 -25.20
CA LEU A 130 12.18 -16.55 -24.34
C LEU A 130 13.45 -16.33 -23.49
N GLY A 131 14.57 -16.93 -23.91
CA GLY A 131 15.86 -16.76 -23.24
C GLY A 131 16.27 -17.98 -22.43
N ASP A 132 17.53 -17.96 -22.00
CA ASP A 132 18.11 -18.99 -21.14
C ASP A 132 17.88 -18.62 -19.67
N ILE A 133 17.38 -19.58 -18.89
CA ILE A 133 17.19 -19.44 -17.44
C ILE A 133 18.32 -20.21 -16.73
N PRO A 134 19.17 -19.55 -15.92
CA PRO A 134 20.21 -20.22 -15.15
C PRO A 134 19.62 -21.32 -14.27
N LEU A 135 20.26 -22.48 -14.21
CA LEU A 135 19.82 -23.58 -13.37
C LEU A 135 20.61 -23.63 -12.07
N MET A 136 19.93 -24.04 -11.00
CA MET A 136 20.57 -24.28 -9.72
C MET A 136 21.25 -25.65 -9.73
N THR A 137 22.49 -25.71 -9.24
CA THR A 137 23.22 -26.96 -9.03
C THR A 137 22.68 -27.75 -7.84
N ASP A 138 23.05 -29.03 -7.70
CA ASP A 138 22.67 -29.86 -6.56
C ASP A 138 23.11 -29.29 -5.20
N LYS A 139 24.14 -28.43 -5.20
CA LYS A 139 24.70 -27.77 -4.03
C LYS A 139 24.00 -26.44 -3.70
N GLY A 140 22.99 -26.03 -4.44
CA GLY A 140 22.29 -24.76 -4.21
C GLY A 140 23.05 -23.53 -4.70
N THR A 141 23.82 -23.67 -5.78
CA THR A 141 24.65 -22.61 -6.38
C THR A 141 24.26 -22.40 -7.84
N PHE A 142 24.75 -21.34 -8.46
CA PHE A 142 24.59 -21.05 -9.88
C PHE A 142 25.96 -20.89 -10.54
N VAL A 143 26.13 -21.36 -11.78
CA VAL A 143 27.33 -21.06 -12.56
C VAL A 143 26.99 -19.94 -13.54
N VAL A 144 27.61 -18.78 -13.35
CA VAL A 144 27.43 -17.59 -14.19
C VAL A 144 28.79 -17.16 -14.72
N ASN A 145 28.95 -17.18 -16.03
CA ASN A 145 30.22 -16.90 -16.72
C ASN A 145 31.40 -17.67 -16.10
N GLY A 146 31.24 -19.00 -15.94
CA GLY A 146 32.26 -19.89 -15.36
C GLY A 146 32.37 -19.88 -13.84
N THR A 147 31.84 -18.86 -13.16
CA THR A 147 32.02 -18.69 -11.71
C THR A 147 30.81 -19.17 -10.91
N GLU A 148 31.06 -19.84 -9.78
CA GLU A 148 29.99 -20.20 -8.85
C GLU A 148 29.51 -18.98 -8.05
N ARG A 149 28.19 -18.82 -8.05
CA ARG A 149 27.47 -17.76 -7.34
C ARG A 149 26.40 -18.33 -6.43
N VAL A 150 26.14 -17.58 -5.37
CA VAL A 150 25.04 -17.84 -4.42
C VAL A 150 24.11 -16.64 -4.45
N ILE A 151 22.81 -16.92 -4.47
CA ILE A 151 21.79 -15.90 -4.29
C ILE A 151 21.40 -15.85 -2.82
N VAL A 152 21.75 -14.77 -2.13
CA VAL A 152 21.41 -14.60 -0.72
C VAL A 152 19.94 -14.24 -0.55
N SER A 153 19.29 -14.85 0.45
CA SER A 153 17.90 -14.54 0.77
C SER A 153 17.79 -13.12 1.32
N GLN A 154 16.78 -12.38 0.87
CA GLN A 154 16.60 -10.99 1.25
C GLN A 154 15.57 -10.85 2.37
N MET A 155 15.95 -10.26 3.50
CA MET A 155 14.98 -9.82 4.51
C MET A 155 14.44 -8.44 4.16
N HIS A 156 13.13 -8.35 3.93
CA HIS A 156 12.43 -7.09 3.64
C HIS A 156 11.24 -6.89 4.59
N ARG A 157 10.65 -5.70 4.57
CA ARG A 157 9.42 -5.44 5.32
C ARG A 157 8.26 -6.13 4.64
N SER A 158 7.46 -6.88 5.39
CA SER A 158 6.29 -7.54 4.82
C SER A 158 5.28 -6.51 4.30
N PRO A 159 4.45 -6.87 3.31
CA PRO A 159 3.33 -6.01 2.91
C PRO A 159 2.38 -5.72 4.08
N GLY A 160 1.75 -4.55 4.08
CA GLY A 160 0.82 -4.10 5.12
C GLY A 160 0.95 -2.61 5.43
N VAL A 161 0.32 -2.17 6.52
CA VAL A 161 0.47 -0.81 7.08
C VAL A 161 1.31 -0.86 8.35
N PHE A 162 2.15 0.17 8.53
CA PHE A 162 3.01 0.33 9.70
C PHE A 162 2.90 1.75 10.23
N PHE A 163 2.83 1.88 11.55
CA PHE A 163 2.81 3.14 12.27
C PHE A 163 4.06 3.26 13.14
N ASP A 164 4.77 4.38 13.06
CA ASP A 164 5.98 4.62 13.85
C ASP A 164 6.11 6.11 14.16
N HIS A 165 7.08 6.49 15.00
CA HIS A 165 7.47 7.86 15.21
C HIS A 165 9.00 8.02 15.20
N ASP A 166 9.46 9.22 14.90
CA ASP A 166 10.89 9.54 14.77
C ASP A 166 11.69 9.53 16.09
N LYS A 167 11.08 9.10 17.19
CA LYS A 167 11.62 9.15 18.56
C LYS A 167 12.12 10.55 18.97
N GLY A 168 11.56 11.61 18.38
CA GLY A 168 11.92 13.00 18.65
C GLY A 168 13.29 13.41 18.10
N LYS A 169 13.86 12.62 17.15
CA LYS A 169 15.20 12.86 16.61
C LYS A 169 15.22 13.89 15.48
N THR A 170 14.11 14.08 14.77
CA THR A 170 14.09 14.89 13.54
C THR A 170 14.00 16.38 13.84
N HIS A 171 13.26 16.76 14.88
CA HIS A 171 13.05 18.16 15.23
C HIS A 171 13.67 18.50 16.59
N SER A 172 14.31 19.67 16.70
CA SER A 172 15.03 20.11 17.90
C SER A 172 14.15 20.29 19.14
N SER A 173 12.84 20.47 18.95
CA SER A 173 11.90 20.53 20.08
C SER A 173 11.70 19.18 20.80
N GLY A 174 12.21 18.08 20.24
CA GLY A 174 11.98 16.73 20.77
C GLY A 174 10.55 16.21 20.59
N LYS A 175 9.71 16.95 19.84
CA LYS A 175 8.35 16.54 19.51
C LYS A 175 8.37 15.27 18.66
N LEU A 176 7.55 14.30 19.04
CA LEU A 176 7.40 13.05 18.29
C LEU A 176 6.64 13.33 16.99
N LEU A 177 7.25 12.96 15.87
CA LEU A 177 6.61 13.02 14.55
C LEU A 177 6.14 11.62 14.19
N PHE A 178 4.82 11.42 14.21
CA PHE A 178 4.20 10.16 13.83
C PHE A 178 4.10 10.04 12.31
N ALA A 179 4.25 8.81 11.82
CA ALA A 179 4.11 8.48 10.42
C ALA A 179 3.40 7.14 10.25
N ALA A 180 2.66 7.01 9.16
CA ALA A 180 2.11 5.74 8.70
C ALA A 180 2.67 5.41 7.32
N ARG A 181 2.96 4.14 7.07
CA ARG A 181 3.50 3.67 5.80
C ARG A 181 2.75 2.44 5.34
N VAL A 182 2.16 2.52 4.15
CA VAL A 182 1.53 1.40 3.46
C VAL A 182 2.53 0.84 2.44
N ILE A 183 2.92 -0.41 2.67
CA ILE A 183 3.87 -1.16 1.84
C ILE A 183 3.10 -2.22 1.07
N PRO A 184 2.96 -2.11 -0.26
CA PRO A 184 2.41 -3.19 -1.05
C PRO A 184 3.42 -4.32 -1.26
N TYR A 185 2.92 -5.49 -1.65
CA TYR A 185 3.76 -6.52 -2.25
C TYR A 185 4.34 -6.04 -3.58
N ARG A 186 3.51 -5.36 -4.37
CA ARG A 186 3.85 -4.75 -5.65
C ARG A 186 3.02 -3.48 -5.88
N GLY A 187 3.64 -2.40 -6.35
CA GLY A 187 2.98 -1.13 -6.59
C GLY A 187 3.62 0.03 -5.83
N SER A 188 2.97 1.19 -5.86
CA SER A 188 3.49 2.41 -5.27
C SER A 188 3.39 2.43 -3.74
N TRP A 189 4.42 2.95 -3.07
CA TRP A 189 4.38 3.12 -1.61
C TRP A 189 3.59 4.38 -1.25
N LEU A 190 2.81 4.31 -0.17
CA LEU A 190 2.04 5.43 0.34
C LEU A 190 2.48 5.74 1.78
N ASP A 191 3.10 6.90 1.96
CA ASP A 191 3.63 7.35 3.25
C ASP A 191 2.83 8.58 3.73
N PHE A 192 2.34 8.54 4.96
CA PHE A 192 1.77 9.68 5.67
C PHE A 192 2.71 10.09 6.79
N GLU A 193 2.94 11.38 6.96
CA GLU A 193 3.84 11.89 8.01
C GLU A 193 3.38 13.25 8.54
N PHE A 194 3.45 13.41 9.86
CA PHE A 194 3.31 14.70 10.50
C PHE A 194 4.60 15.51 10.39
N ASP A 195 4.44 16.83 10.25
CA ASP A 195 5.53 17.79 10.43
C ASP A 195 5.54 18.38 11.85
N ALA A 196 6.52 19.25 12.12
CA ALA A 196 6.63 19.92 13.41
C ALA A 196 5.44 20.83 13.75
N LYS A 197 4.70 21.30 12.73
CA LYS A 197 3.53 22.17 12.85
C LYS A 197 2.21 21.39 12.95
N ASP A 198 2.27 20.07 13.11
CA ASP A 198 1.12 19.15 13.10
C ASP A 198 0.29 19.19 11.79
N ILE A 199 0.93 19.51 10.68
CA ILE A 199 0.34 19.35 9.34
C ILE A 199 0.61 17.93 8.87
N LEU A 200 -0.44 17.27 8.38
CA LEU A 200 -0.37 15.92 7.86
C LEU A 200 -0.04 15.95 6.36
N PHE A 201 1.09 15.37 5.99
CA PHE A 201 1.49 15.25 4.59
C PHE A 201 1.40 13.81 4.11
N VAL A 202 1.24 13.66 2.80
CA VAL A 202 1.33 12.40 2.07
C VAL A 202 2.49 12.44 1.07
N ARG A 203 3.14 11.29 0.87
CA ARG A 203 4.14 11.07 -0.19
C ARG A 203 3.84 9.75 -0.89
N ILE A 204 3.89 9.78 -2.21
CA ILE A 204 3.77 8.60 -3.08
C ILE A 204 5.17 8.28 -3.61
N ASP A 205 5.63 7.05 -3.44
CA ASP A 205 6.96 6.59 -3.88
C ASP A 205 8.13 7.48 -3.40
N ARG A 206 8.01 8.03 -2.18
CA ARG A 206 8.98 8.96 -1.57
C ARG A 206 9.26 10.22 -2.40
N LYS A 207 8.33 10.61 -3.29
CA LYS A 207 8.40 11.87 -4.04
C LYS A 207 8.05 13.07 -3.14
N ARG A 208 7.81 14.23 -3.77
CA ARG A 208 7.47 15.50 -3.10
C ARG A 208 6.26 15.32 -2.19
N LYS A 209 6.29 15.97 -1.02
CA LYS A 209 5.15 16.04 -0.10
C LYS A 209 3.96 16.77 -0.75
N LEU A 210 2.77 16.26 -0.49
CA LEU A 210 1.49 16.93 -0.71
C LEU A 210 0.73 16.96 0.61
N PRO A 211 -0.15 17.95 0.87
CA PRO A 211 -1.10 17.87 1.98
C PRO A 211 -1.89 16.55 1.89
N ALA A 212 -2.14 15.89 3.02
CA ALA A 212 -2.83 14.59 2.99
C ALA A 212 -4.29 14.72 2.51
N THR A 213 -4.90 15.89 2.67
CA THR A 213 -6.24 16.23 2.13
C THR A 213 -6.29 16.17 0.61
N THR A 214 -5.18 16.45 -0.10
CA THR A 214 -5.11 16.33 -1.56
C THR A 214 -5.44 14.90 -2.01
N LEU A 215 -5.03 13.89 -1.23
CA LEU A 215 -5.39 12.51 -1.52
C LEU A 215 -6.89 12.24 -1.31
N LEU A 216 -7.50 12.84 -0.28
CA LEU A 216 -8.93 12.69 0.01
C LEU A 216 -9.80 13.34 -1.07
N TYR A 217 -9.41 14.54 -1.54
CA TYR A 217 -10.05 15.18 -2.69
C TYR A 217 -9.93 14.31 -3.95
N ALA A 218 -8.77 13.70 -4.21
CA ALA A 218 -8.58 12.79 -5.35
C ALA A 218 -9.47 11.52 -5.27
N LEU A 219 -9.76 11.04 -4.06
CA LEU A 219 -10.74 9.96 -3.79
C LEU A 219 -12.20 10.41 -4.00
N GLY A 220 -12.44 11.70 -4.18
CA GLY A 220 -13.76 12.27 -4.47
C GLY A 220 -14.51 12.81 -3.26
N MET A 221 -13.84 12.98 -2.11
CA MET A 221 -14.43 13.65 -0.95
C MET A 221 -14.37 15.17 -1.14
N ASP A 222 -15.42 15.88 -0.73
CA ASP A 222 -15.39 17.34 -0.57
C ASP A 222 -14.93 17.75 0.85
N GLY A 223 -14.78 19.06 1.09
CA GLY A 223 -14.31 19.58 2.38
C GLY A 223 -15.20 19.17 3.56
N GLU A 224 -16.52 19.25 3.41
CA GLU A 224 -17.48 18.87 4.45
C GLU A 224 -17.44 17.38 4.77
N GLN A 225 -17.36 16.54 3.74
CA GLN A 225 -17.20 15.10 3.87
C GLN A 225 -15.90 14.74 4.57
N ILE A 226 -14.79 15.42 4.23
CA ILE A 226 -13.52 15.25 4.93
C ILE A 226 -13.70 15.58 6.41
N LEU A 227 -14.23 16.76 6.74
CA LEU A 227 -14.39 17.19 8.13
C LEU A 227 -15.32 16.25 8.91
N SER A 228 -16.48 15.91 8.38
CA SER A 228 -17.45 15.00 9.02
C SER A 228 -16.94 13.56 9.14
N THR A 229 -16.01 13.13 8.29
CA THR A 229 -15.38 11.79 8.38
C THR A 229 -14.40 11.69 9.55
N PHE A 230 -13.69 12.77 9.88
CA PHE A 230 -12.62 12.75 10.88
C PHE A 230 -12.97 13.43 12.19
N TYR A 231 -13.99 14.28 12.22
CA TYR A 231 -14.43 14.99 13.41
C TYR A 231 -15.92 14.74 13.70
N ASN A 232 -16.25 14.63 14.98
CA ASN A 232 -17.64 14.72 15.41
C ASN A 232 -18.11 16.18 15.34
N LYS A 233 -19.42 16.37 15.19
CA LYS A 233 -20.05 17.68 15.17
C LYS A 233 -20.78 17.95 16.48
N VAL A 234 -20.89 19.24 16.82
CA VAL A 234 -21.64 19.71 17.98
C VAL A 234 -22.53 20.87 17.54
N ALA A 235 -23.83 20.73 17.77
CA ALA A 235 -24.80 21.76 17.41
C ALA A 235 -24.98 22.77 18.55
N TYR A 236 -24.88 24.05 18.21
CA TYR A 236 -25.23 25.19 19.04
C TYR A 236 -26.57 25.73 18.58
N ARG A 237 -27.56 25.77 19.48
CA ARG A 237 -28.89 26.29 19.15
C ARG A 237 -29.19 27.58 19.88
N ARG A 238 -29.61 28.59 19.14
CA ARG A 238 -29.88 29.93 19.65
C ARG A 238 -31.13 29.94 20.52
N THR A 239 -31.07 30.71 21.58
CA THR A 239 -32.19 31.02 22.47
C THR A 239 -32.18 32.51 22.82
N PRO A 240 -33.28 33.07 23.36
CA PRO A 240 -33.31 34.47 23.78
C PRO A 240 -32.27 34.84 24.86
N LYS A 241 -31.66 33.85 25.52
CA LYS A 241 -30.70 34.04 26.62
C LYS A 241 -29.25 33.70 26.25
N GLY A 242 -28.98 33.30 25.00
CA GLY A 242 -27.67 32.85 24.55
C GLY A 242 -27.78 31.59 23.68
N TRP A 243 -26.75 30.77 23.67
CA TRP A 243 -26.72 29.50 22.92
C TRP A 243 -26.93 28.32 23.84
N THR A 244 -27.47 27.23 23.31
CA THR A 244 -27.62 25.96 24.02
C THR A 244 -26.72 24.92 23.38
N LEU A 245 -26.07 24.14 24.24
CA LEU A 245 -25.10 23.12 23.90
C LEU A 245 -25.46 21.82 24.61
N ARG A 246 -25.38 20.68 23.90
CA ARG A 246 -25.66 19.38 24.51
C ARG A 246 -24.64 19.05 25.60
N TYR A 247 -25.11 18.74 26.81
CA TYR A 247 -24.23 18.37 27.91
C TYR A 247 -23.66 16.95 27.72
N ARG A 248 -22.33 16.84 27.68
CA ARG A 248 -21.60 15.57 27.66
C ARG A 248 -20.64 15.52 28.85
N ALA A 249 -20.94 14.68 29.83
CA ALA A 249 -20.16 14.58 31.07
C ALA A 249 -18.65 14.38 30.82
N GLU A 250 -18.30 13.58 29.81
CA GLU A 250 -16.92 13.27 29.41
C GLU A 250 -16.09 14.53 29.12
N LYS A 251 -16.67 15.49 28.40
CA LYS A 251 -16.00 16.74 28.00
C LYS A 251 -15.77 17.70 29.16
N TRP A 252 -16.53 17.55 30.25
CA TRP A 252 -16.41 18.40 31.43
C TRP A 252 -15.56 17.77 32.55
N ARG A 253 -15.03 16.54 32.37
CA ARG A 253 -14.20 15.90 33.39
C ARG A 253 -12.83 16.58 33.49
N GLY A 254 -12.56 17.20 34.63
CA GLY A 254 -11.28 17.85 34.90
C GLY A 254 -11.09 19.20 34.22
N VAL A 255 -12.13 19.69 33.53
CA VAL A 255 -12.13 21.01 32.87
C VAL A 255 -12.51 22.09 33.88
N LYS A 256 -11.96 23.29 33.68
CA LYS A 256 -12.30 24.50 34.41
C LYS A 256 -13.10 25.39 33.44
N PRO A 257 -14.44 25.44 33.53
CA PRO A 257 -15.25 26.28 32.67
C PRO A 257 -14.82 27.75 32.78
N VAL A 258 -14.87 28.48 31.67
CA VAL A 258 -14.58 29.93 31.67
C VAL A 258 -15.75 30.71 32.27
N PHE A 259 -16.98 30.25 32.00
CA PHE A 259 -18.24 30.82 32.46
C PHE A 259 -19.04 29.80 33.28
N ASP A 260 -20.07 30.28 33.98
CA ASP A 260 -21.00 29.44 34.73
C ASP A 260 -21.78 28.52 33.77
N LEU A 261 -21.81 27.22 34.08
CA LEU A 261 -22.67 26.27 33.36
C LEU A 261 -24.08 26.35 33.94
N VAL A 262 -25.03 26.75 33.11
CA VAL A 262 -26.45 26.88 33.49
C VAL A 262 -27.26 25.82 32.76
N ASP A 263 -28.08 25.05 33.48
CA ASP A 263 -29.00 24.11 32.85
C ASP A 263 -30.09 24.87 32.08
N ALA A 264 -30.21 24.61 30.78
CA ALA A 264 -31.15 25.29 29.90
C ALA A 264 -32.62 25.07 30.29
N LYS A 265 -32.95 23.94 30.94
CA LYS A 265 -34.31 23.61 31.36
C LYS A 265 -34.71 24.31 32.65
N THR A 266 -33.82 24.31 33.65
CA THR A 266 -34.13 24.85 34.98
C THR A 266 -33.66 26.29 35.19
N GLY A 267 -32.76 26.78 34.33
CA GLY A 267 -32.11 28.09 34.47
C GLY A 267 -31.21 28.20 35.70
N LYS A 268 -30.85 27.08 36.34
CA LYS A 268 -29.99 27.04 37.52
C LYS A 268 -28.53 26.83 37.13
N VAL A 269 -27.63 27.51 37.84
CA VAL A 269 -26.19 27.26 37.73
C VAL A 269 -25.89 25.87 38.28
N VAL A 270 -25.43 24.98 37.41
CA VAL A 270 -25.08 23.59 37.73
C VAL A 270 -23.58 23.43 38.03
N ALA A 271 -22.74 24.32 37.48
CA ALA A 271 -21.33 24.43 37.85
C ALA A 271 -20.84 25.87 37.72
N GLU A 272 -20.06 26.32 38.70
CA GLU A 272 -19.47 27.67 38.72
C GLU A 272 -18.28 27.75 37.75
N GLY A 273 -18.22 28.84 37.00
CA GLY A 273 -17.08 29.24 36.20
C GLY A 273 -15.83 29.40 37.07
N GLY A 274 -14.68 29.07 36.49
CA GLY A 274 -13.39 29.18 37.17
C GLY A 274 -13.07 28.05 38.15
N LYS A 275 -14.00 27.12 38.40
CA LYS A 275 -13.81 25.97 39.30
C LYS A 275 -13.63 24.67 38.51
N LYS A 276 -12.64 23.86 38.88
CA LYS A 276 -12.40 22.57 38.23
C LYS A 276 -13.55 21.60 38.51
N ILE A 277 -14.17 21.08 37.47
CA ILE A 277 -15.21 20.06 37.58
C ILE A 277 -14.52 18.69 37.74
N SER A 278 -14.78 18.01 38.86
CA SER A 278 -14.30 16.63 39.05
C SER A 278 -15.13 15.64 38.24
N ALA A 279 -14.58 14.46 37.92
CA ALA A 279 -15.31 13.41 37.21
C ALA A 279 -16.61 13.01 37.94
N ARG A 280 -16.60 13.00 39.27
CA ARG A 280 -17.78 12.73 40.10
C ARG A 280 -18.88 13.79 39.90
N VAL A 281 -18.50 15.07 39.87
CA VAL A 281 -19.45 16.17 39.67
C VAL A 281 -20.02 16.12 38.26
N ALA A 282 -19.18 15.94 37.24
CA ALA A 282 -19.63 15.85 35.84
C ALA A 282 -20.64 14.70 35.62
N ASN A 283 -20.36 13.51 36.15
CA ASN A 283 -21.28 12.38 36.03
C ASN A 283 -22.58 12.62 36.82
N LYS A 284 -22.49 13.21 38.01
CA LYS A 284 -23.67 13.55 38.81
C LYS A 284 -24.59 14.53 38.08
N LEU A 285 -24.05 15.52 37.37
CA LEU A 285 -24.86 16.46 36.59
C LEU A 285 -25.64 15.76 35.46
N ALA A 286 -25.04 14.76 34.81
CA ALA A 286 -25.76 13.95 33.83
C ALA A 286 -26.85 13.07 34.49
N GLU A 287 -26.57 12.46 35.64
CA GLU A 287 -27.54 11.68 36.43
C GLU A 287 -28.72 12.55 36.93
N ASP A 288 -28.44 13.79 37.33
CA ASP A 288 -29.42 14.79 37.77
C ASP A 288 -30.29 15.31 36.60
N GLY A 289 -30.07 14.82 35.38
CA GLY A 289 -30.91 15.07 34.21
C GLY A 289 -30.56 16.35 33.44
N VAL A 290 -29.34 16.87 33.56
CA VAL A 290 -28.87 17.99 32.74
C VAL A 290 -28.67 17.52 31.31
N VAL A 291 -29.47 18.06 30.40
CA VAL A 291 -29.49 17.67 28.99
C VAL A 291 -28.75 18.69 28.14
N ASP A 292 -29.13 19.97 28.24
CA ASP A 292 -28.54 21.06 27.49
C ASP A 292 -28.09 22.16 28.47
N ILE A 293 -26.96 22.79 28.18
CA ILE A 293 -26.40 23.89 28.95
C ILE A 293 -26.46 25.19 28.15
N LEU A 294 -26.72 26.30 28.83
CA LEU A 294 -26.68 27.64 28.25
C LEU A 294 -25.22 28.13 28.26
N VAL A 295 -24.76 28.61 27.11
CA VAL A 295 -23.40 29.13 26.90
C VAL A 295 -23.47 30.50 26.21
N PRO A 296 -22.54 31.43 26.52
CA PRO A 296 -22.45 32.72 25.85
C PRO A 296 -21.93 32.57 24.41
N SER A 297 -22.14 33.58 23.56
CA SER A 297 -21.58 33.61 22.20
C SER A 297 -20.05 33.52 22.19
N GLU A 298 -19.39 33.98 23.26
CA GLU A 298 -17.94 33.88 23.42
C GLU A 298 -17.42 32.44 23.38
N ASP A 299 -18.24 31.44 23.74
CA ASP A 299 -17.84 30.02 23.66
C ASP A 299 -17.72 29.52 22.21
N LEU A 300 -18.38 30.19 21.26
CA LEU A 300 -18.27 29.86 19.84
C LEU A 300 -17.00 30.41 19.21
N TYR A 301 -16.38 31.44 19.79
CA TYR A 301 -15.20 32.07 19.22
C TYR A 301 -14.02 31.08 19.21
N ASP A 302 -13.20 31.16 18.17
CA ASP A 302 -12.05 30.25 17.94
C ASP A 302 -12.41 28.76 17.73
N ARG A 303 -13.70 28.42 17.65
CA ARG A 303 -14.16 27.12 17.12
C ARG A 303 -14.21 27.15 15.61
N PHE A 304 -14.39 25.98 14.99
CA PHE A 304 -14.45 25.83 13.54
C PHE A 304 -15.82 25.35 13.09
N LEU A 305 -16.35 25.94 12.02
CA LEU A 305 -17.60 25.50 11.41
C LEU A 305 -17.47 24.08 10.87
N ALA A 306 -18.53 23.29 11.00
CA ALA A 306 -18.57 21.92 10.48
C ALA A 306 -19.08 21.82 9.04
N GLU A 307 -19.91 22.77 8.62
CA GLU A 307 -20.61 22.83 7.32
C GLU A 307 -20.61 24.27 6.81
N ASP A 308 -20.74 24.42 5.49
CA ASP A 308 -20.89 25.71 4.83
C ASP A 308 -22.15 26.41 5.33
N GLN A 309 -22.01 27.69 5.67
CA GLN A 309 -23.15 28.52 6.09
C GLN A 309 -23.63 29.32 4.89
N VAL A 310 -24.76 28.91 4.31
CA VAL A 310 -25.32 29.52 3.10
C VAL A 310 -26.68 30.15 3.37
N ASN A 311 -26.92 31.31 2.76
CA ASN A 311 -28.26 31.89 2.71
C ASN A 311 -29.13 31.07 1.75
N ALA A 312 -30.16 30.40 2.28
CA ALA A 312 -31.05 29.58 1.47
C ALA A 312 -31.86 30.37 0.42
N GLU A 313 -32.03 31.69 0.58
CA GLU A 313 -32.81 32.54 -0.32
C GLU A 313 -31.94 33.22 -1.40
N THR A 314 -30.73 33.65 -1.05
CA THR A 314 -29.84 34.39 -1.98
C THR A 314 -28.73 33.52 -2.58
N GLY A 315 -28.44 32.37 -1.98
CA GLY A 315 -27.29 31.53 -2.34
C GLY A 315 -25.94 32.12 -1.94
N GLU A 316 -25.93 33.19 -1.14
CA GLU A 316 -24.70 33.80 -0.62
C GLU A 316 -24.06 32.88 0.43
N ILE A 317 -22.76 32.59 0.27
CA ILE A 317 -21.98 31.81 1.23
C ILE A 317 -21.45 32.78 2.30
N PHE A 318 -21.91 32.64 3.53
CA PHE A 318 -21.47 33.46 4.66
C PHE A 318 -20.11 33.01 5.21
N ALA A 319 -19.86 31.70 5.24
CA ALA A 319 -18.59 31.11 5.65
C ALA A 319 -18.49 29.66 5.16
N GLU A 320 -17.27 29.20 4.97
CA GLU A 320 -16.97 27.83 4.49
C GLU A 320 -16.70 26.87 5.66
N ALA A 321 -16.90 25.58 5.42
CA ALA A 321 -16.64 24.52 6.37
C ALA A 321 -15.15 24.50 6.78
N GLY A 322 -14.91 24.46 8.10
CA GLY A 322 -13.56 24.54 8.67
C GLY A 322 -13.05 25.97 8.87
N GLU A 323 -13.78 27.00 8.46
CA GLU A 323 -13.45 28.39 8.80
C GLU A 323 -13.55 28.64 10.32
N GLY A 324 -12.70 29.52 10.84
CA GLY A 324 -12.71 29.89 12.26
C GLY A 324 -13.82 30.87 12.58
N ILE A 325 -14.55 30.63 13.67
CA ILE A 325 -15.69 31.45 14.07
C ILE A 325 -15.20 32.72 14.75
N THR A 326 -15.55 33.86 14.16
CA THR A 326 -15.26 35.20 14.69
C THR A 326 -16.53 35.87 15.22
N GLU A 327 -16.39 36.87 16.07
CA GLU A 327 -17.53 37.67 16.57
C GLU A 327 -18.35 38.28 15.42
N ALA A 328 -17.67 38.79 14.39
CA ALA A 328 -18.32 39.35 13.20
C ALA A 328 -19.15 38.31 12.44
N LEU A 329 -18.62 37.09 12.29
CA LEU A 329 -19.33 35.99 11.64
C LEU A 329 -20.57 35.55 12.45
N VAL A 330 -20.45 35.44 13.78
CA VAL A 330 -21.60 35.10 14.62
C VAL A 330 -22.70 36.16 14.50
N ALA A 331 -22.33 37.45 14.47
CA ALA A 331 -23.28 38.52 14.27
C ALA A 331 -23.98 38.45 12.89
N SER A 332 -23.22 38.20 11.81
CA SER A 332 -23.81 38.09 10.47
C SER A 332 -24.74 36.88 10.32
N LEU A 333 -24.39 35.73 10.91
CA LEU A 333 -25.26 34.54 10.92
C LEU A 333 -26.54 34.80 11.71
N ILE A 334 -26.44 35.51 12.83
CA ILE A 334 -27.57 35.95 13.65
C ILE A 334 -28.52 36.87 12.88
N ASP A 335 -27.96 37.85 12.14
CA ASP A 335 -28.74 38.80 11.35
C ASP A 335 -29.40 38.12 10.14
N ALA A 336 -28.76 37.08 9.60
CA ALA A 336 -29.31 36.21 8.56
C ALA A 336 -30.41 35.25 9.08
N GLY A 337 -30.68 35.23 10.39
CA GLY A 337 -31.71 34.37 10.99
C GLY A 337 -31.30 32.91 11.17
N ILE A 338 -30.00 32.61 11.18
CA ILE A 338 -29.47 31.27 11.42
C ILE A 338 -29.44 31.02 12.94
N ASP A 339 -30.32 30.11 13.38
CA ASP A 339 -30.52 29.79 14.80
C ASP A 339 -29.81 28.48 15.23
N GLU A 340 -29.20 27.74 14.32
CA GLU A 340 -28.44 26.52 14.62
C GLU A 340 -27.09 26.58 13.89
N ILE A 341 -26.00 26.42 14.64
CA ILE A 341 -24.63 26.41 14.11
C ILE A 341 -23.97 25.09 14.50
N GLU A 342 -23.51 24.33 13.51
CA GLU A 342 -22.73 23.12 13.75
C GLU A 342 -21.22 23.44 13.76
N VAL A 343 -20.55 23.04 14.83
CA VAL A 343 -19.10 23.22 15.00
C VAL A 343 -18.39 21.88 15.15
N LEU A 344 -17.12 21.83 14.75
CA LEU A 344 -16.28 20.65 14.96
C LEU A 344 -15.98 20.44 16.45
N ASP A 345 -16.08 19.21 16.95
CA ASP A 345 -15.79 18.80 18.34
C ASP A 345 -14.27 18.77 18.63
N ILE A 346 -13.59 19.88 18.37
CA ILE A 346 -12.16 20.07 18.58
C ILE A 346 -11.95 20.82 19.89
N ASP A 347 -11.20 20.22 20.82
CA ASP A 347 -10.94 20.80 22.14
C ASP A 347 -9.46 21.15 22.36
N ASN A 348 -8.58 20.89 21.38
CA ASN A 348 -7.13 21.12 21.43
C ASN A 348 -6.40 20.36 22.55
N VAL A 349 -7.08 19.46 23.26
CA VAL A 349 -6.51 18.68 24.38
C VAL A 349 -6.56 17.20 24.04
N THR A 350 -7.75 16.69 23.73
CA THR A 350 -7.98 15.30 23.33
C THR A 350 -8.11 15.16 21.83
N VAL A 351 -8.72 16.15 21.17
CA VAL A 351 -8.91 16.19 19.71
C VAL A 351 -8.27 17.45 19.17
N GLY A 352 -7.30 17.29 18.26
CA GLY A 352 -6.56 18.39 17.66
C GLY A 352 -7.07 18.77 16.26
N PRO A 353 -6.93 20.05 15.83
CA PRO A 353 -7.37 20.51 14.50
C PRO A 353 -6.42 20.10 13.36
N TYR A 354 -5.84 18.88 13.40
CA TYR A 354 -4.74 18.48 12.53
C TYR A 354 -5.13 18.45 11.06
N LEU A 355 -6.20 17.71 10.73
CA LEU A 355 -6.67 17.59 9.35
C LEU A 355 -7.33 18.88 8.88
N ARG A 356 -8.00 19.63 9.76
CA ARG A 356 -8.55 20.96 9.44
C ARG A 356 -7.45 21.94 9.06
N ASN A 357 -6.36 21.98 9.83
CA ASN A 357 -5.21 22.84 9.52
C ASN A 357 -4.47 22.38 8.25
N THR A 358 -4.47 21.08 7.98
CA THR A 358 -3.95 20.53 6.73
C THR A 358 -4.80 20.99 5.54
N MET A 359 -6.13 20.93 5.67
CA MET A 359 -7.08 21.41 4.67
C MET A 359 -6.90 22.90 4.39
N ALA A 360 -6.76 23.73 5.43
CA ALA A 360 -6.51 25.16 5.29
C ALA A 360 -5.18 25.52 4.61
N LEU A 361 -4.21 24.60 4.57
CA LEU A 361 -2.95 24.76 3.84
C LEU A 361 -3.04 24.23 2.40
N ASP A 362 -3.96 23.31 2.14
CA ASP A 362 -4.18 22.73 0.83
C ASP A 362 -4.75 23.79 -0.11
N LYS A 363 -4.25 23.80 -1.35
CA LYS A 363 -4.73 24.73 -2.38
C LYS A 363 -5.77 24.08 -3.29
N ASN A 364 -6.02 22.79 -3.07
CA ASN A 364 -6.99 22.02 -3.83
C ASN A 364 -8.33 22.06 -3.11
N GLU A 365 -9.38 22.41 -3.84
CA GLU A 365 -10.77 22.40 -3.36
C GLU A 365 -11.60 21.34 -4.08
N THR A 366 -11.14 20.89 -5.26
CA THR A 366 -11.85 19.93 -6.10
C THR A 366 -11.01 18.70 -6.41
N ARG A 367 -11.70 17.59 -6.73
CA ARG A 367 -11.07 16.34 -7.18
C ARG A 367 -10.15 16.56 -8.39
N GLU A 368 -10.55 17.39 -9.35
CA GLU A 368 -9.76 17.67 -10.55
C GLU A 368 -8.40 18.31 -10.22
N GLN A 369 -8.41 19.35 -9.39
CA GLN A 369 -7.17 20.03 -8.97
C GLN A 369 -6.24 19.07 -8.24
N ALA A 370 -6.79 18.26 -7.33
CA ALA A 370 -6.04 17.24 -6.61
C ALA A 370 -5.40 16.19 -7.53
N LEU A 371 -6.14 15.70 -8.54
CA LEU A 371 -5.61 14.79 -9.55
C LEU A 371 -4.47 15.43 -10.35
N PHE A 372 -4.60 16.72 -10.71
CA PHE A 372 -3.54 17.45 -11.43
C PHE A 372 -2.28 17.61 -10.60
N ASP A 373 -2.40 17.91 -9.31
CA ASP A 373 -1.26 18.06 -8.42
C ASP A 373 -0.55 16.72 -8.15
N ILE A 374 -1.30 15.63 -7.96
CA ILE A 374 -0.74 14.28 -7.90
C ILE A 374 -0.02 13.94 -9.21
N TYR A 375 -0.64 14.23 -10.36
CA TYR A 375 -0.05 13.98 -11.68
C TYR A 375 1.28 14.73 -11.86
N ARG A 376 1.34 16.03 -11.53
CA ARG A 376 2.55 16.84 -11.61
C ARG A 376 3.68 16.33 -10.73
N VAL A 377 3.37 15.76 -9.56
CA VAL A 377 4.38 15.13 -8.68
C VAL A 377 4.88 13.84 -9.30
N MET A 378 4.00 13.04 -9.90
CA MET A 378 4.37 11.76 -10.47
C MET A 378 5.12 11.88 -11.81
N ARG A 379 4.70 12.82 -12.66
CA ARG A 379 5.24 13.09 -14.00
C ARG A 379 5.54 14.58 -14.16
N PRO A 380 6.67 15.06 -13.62
CA PRO A 380 7.03 16.47 -13.73
C PRO A 380 7.30 16.84 -15.19
N GLY A 381 6.63 17.89 -15.67
CA GLY A 381 6.82 18.45 -17.02
C GLY A 381 5.79 18.03 -18.06
N GLU A 382 4.95 17.03 -17.78
CA GLU A 382 3.80 16.68 -18.62
C GLU A 382 2.56 17.47 -18.16
N PRO A 383 1.83 18.15 -19.06
CA PRO A 383 0.60 18.85 -18.69
C PRO A 383 -0.49 17.82 -18.33
N PRO A 384 -1.15 17.94 -17.16
CA PRO A 384 -2.20 17.01 -16.77
C PRO A 384 -3.51 17.31 -17.53
N THR A 385 -4.25 16.26 -17.83
CA THR A 385 -5.67 16.31 -18.23
C THR A 385 -6.49 15.48 -17.25
N ILE A 386 -7.81 15.67 -17.19
CA ILE A 386 -8.68 14.94 -16.26
C ILE A 386 -8.53 13.42 -16.46
N GLU A 387 -8.60 12.97 -17.72
CA GLU A 387 -8.51 11.55 -18.09
C GLU A 387 -7.14 10.94 -17.76
N THR A 388 -6.05 11.67 -18.03
CA THR A 388 -4.69 11.18 -17.71
C THR A 388 -4.42 11.17 -16.22
N GLY A 389 -4.95 12.17 -15.49
CA GLY A 389 -4.92 12.24 -14.03
C GLY A 389 -5.67 11.07 -13.38
N GLU A 390 -6.89 10.81 -13.82
CA GLU A 390 -7.72 9.72 -13.29
C GLU A 390 -7.13 8.34 -13.60
N THR A 391 -6.67 8.13 -14.85
CA THR A 391 -6.02 6.89 -15.25
C THR A 391 -4.75 6.63 -14.43
N LEU A 392 -3.93 7.67 -14.22
CA LEU A 392 -2.75 7.56 -13.38
C LEU A 392 -3.13 7.20 -11.95
N PHE A 393 -4.07 7.94 -11.34
CA PHE A 393 -4.46 7.76 -9.95
C PHE A 393 -5.04 6.36 -9.68
N ARG A 394 -5.93 5.87 -10.56
CA ARG A 394 -6.44 4.50 -10.49
C ARG A 394 -5.30 3.48 -10.57
N GLY A 395 -4.35 3.71 -11.47
CA GLY A 395 -3.16 2.87 -11.64
C GLY A 395 -2.21 2.84 -10.44
N LEU A 396 -2.29 3.82 -9.53
CA LEU A 396 -1.42 3.86 -8.34
C LEU A 396 -1.88 2.92 -7.24
N PHE A 397 -3.18 2.73 -7.05
CA PHE A 397 -3.74 2.09 -5.84
C PHE A 397 -4.85 1.08 -6.10
N SER A 398 -5.63 1.25 -7.17
CA SER A 398 -6.89 0.54 -7.39
C SER A 398 -6.85 -0.43 -8.58
N ASP A 399 -5.77 -0.44 -9.36
CA ASP A 399 -5.54 -1.34 -10.48
C ASP A 399 -4.78 -2.58 -10.01
N SER A 400 -5.41 -3.76 -10.13
CA SER A 400 -4.81 -5.05 -9.72
C SER A 400 -3.60 -5.45 -10.58
N GLU A 401 -3.51 -4.96 -11.82
CA GLU A 401 -2.35 -5.18 -12.69
C GLU A 401 -1.13 -4.39 -12.22
N ARG A 402 -1.32 -3.32 -11.43
CA ARG A 402 -0.24 -2.41 -10.98
C ARG A 402 0.00 -2.44 -9.48
N TYR A 403 -1.02 -2.78 -8.70
CA TYR A 403 -1.02 -2.76 -7.25
C TYR A 403 -1.50 -4.08 -6.65
N ASP A 404 -0.75 -4.58 -5.68
CA ASP A 404 -1.05 -5.82 -4.98
C ASP A 404 -0.49 -5.77 -3.55
N LEU A 405 -1.34 -5.86 -2.54
CA LEU A 405 -0.96 -6.01 -1.13
C LEU A 405 -0.53 -7.43 -0.79
N SER A 406 -0.83 -8.43 -1.62
CA SER A 406 -0.92 -9.85 -1.30
C SER A 406 -1.98 -10.15 -0.23
N ALA A 407 -2.45 -11.40 -0.17
CA ALA A 407 -3.37 -11.85 0.87
C ALA A 407 -2.80 -11.59 2.28
N VAL A 408 -1.51 -11.86 2.50
CA VAL A 408 -0.85 -11.62 3.78
C VAL A 408 -0.84 -10.12 4.15
N GLY A 409 -0.59 -9.25 3.17
CA GLY A 409 -0.62 -7.81 3.42
C GLY A 409 -2.02 -7.28 3.73
N ARG A 410 -3.05 -7.81 3.04
CA ARG A 410 -4.44 -7.51 3.32
C ARG A 410 -4.83 -7.95 4.74
N VAL A 411 -4.54 -9.19 5.12
CA VAL A 411 -4.78 -9.69 6.50
C VAL A 411 -4.11 -8.79 7.54
N LYS A 412 -2.83 -8.44 7.34
CA LYS A 412 -2.10 -7.55 8.27
C LYS A 412 -2.73 -6.17 8.38
N MET A 413 -3.13 -5.60 7.25
CA MET A 413 -3.80 -4.30 7.22
C MET A 413 -5.14 -4.37 7.94
N ASN A 414 -5.96 -5.38 7.64
CA ASN A 414 -7.26 -5.59 8.27
C ASN A 414 -7.15 -5.74 9.79
N MET A 415 -6.22 -6.59 10.25
CA MET A 415 -5.95 -6.76 11.68
C MET A 415 -5.49 -5.48 12.36
N ARG A 416 -4.62 -4.70 11.72
CA ARG A 416 -4.05 -3.48 12.32
C ARG A 416 -5.04 -2.32 12.36
N LEU A 417 -5.94 -2.22 11.38
CA LEU A 417 -6.92 -1.15 11.24
C LEU A 417 -8.31 -1.53 11.77
N GLY A 418 -8.52 -2.81 12.15
CA GLY A 418 -9.83 -3.31 12.57
C GLY A 418 -10.86 -3.36 11.44
N LEU A 419 -10.42 -3.64 10.21
CA LEU A 419 -11.29 -3.74 9.03
C LEU A 419 -11.72 -5.18 8.80
N ASP A 420 -12.98 -5.37 8.41
CA ASP A 420 -13.53 -6.67 7.98
C ASP A 420 -13.66 -6.66 6.45
N THR A 421 -12.71 -7.29 5.76
CA THR A 421 -12.61 -7.26 4.30
C THR A 421 -11.97 -8.53 3.82
N ASP A 422 -12.45 -9.04 2.69
CA ASP A 422 -11.94 -10.27 2.10
C ASP A 422 -10.44 -10.21 1.79
N ASP A 423 -9.74 -11.31 2.06
CA ASP A 423 -8.29 -11.45 1.83
C ASP A 423 -7.91 -11.45 0.34
N GLU A 424 -8.88 -11.69 -0.55
CA GLU A 424 -8.72 -11.60 -2.00
C GLU A 424 -8.73 -10.14 -2.50
N GLN A 425 -9.22 -9.18 -1.71
CA GLN A 425 -9.19 -7.76 -2.07
C GLN A 425 -7.78 -7.18 -1.89
N ARG A 426 -6.95 -7.32 -2.92
CA ARG A 426 -5.52 -6.98 -2.85
C ARG A 426 -5.16 -5.54 -3.23
N THR A 427 -6.08 -4.77 -3.80
CA THR A 427 -5.90 -3.33 -4.10
C THR A 427 -6.31 -2.47 -2.90
N LEU A 428 -5.83 -1.22 -2.85
CA LEU A 428 -6.24 -0.27 -1.82
C LEU A 428 -7.59 0.36 -2.17
N ARG A 429 -8.44 0.47 -1.16
CA ARG A 429 -9.73 1.16 -1.23
C ARG A 429 -9.67 2.52 -0.52
N ALA A 430 -10.66 3.37 -0.79
CA ALA A 430 -10.78 4.66 -0.13
C ALA A 430 -10.91 4.50 1.39
N GLU A 431 -11.68 3.51 1.84
CA GLU A 431 -11.91 3.20 3.26
C GLU A 431 -10.61 2.78 3.96
N ASP A 432 -9.73 2.06 3.25
CA ASP A 432 -8.42 1.67 3.79
C ASP A 432 -7.57 2.92 4.07
N ILE A 433 -7.52 3.85 3.12
CA ILE A 433 -6.75 5.11 3.24
C ILE A 433 -7.30 5.97 4.38
N VAL A 434 -8.62 6.12 4.47
CA VAL A 434 -9.29 6.87 5.54
C VAL A 434 -8.99 6.23 6.90
N ALA A 435 -9.06 4.90 7.02
CA ALA A 435 -8.74 4.18 8.26
C ALA A 435 -7.28 4.34 8.68
N VAL A 436 -6.33 4.35 7.72
CA VAL A 436 -4.91 4.63 7.99
C VAL A 436 -4.75 6.05 8.55
N MET A 437 -5.36 7.05 7.91
CA MET A 437 -5.28 8.43 8.38
C MET A 437 -5.93 8.60 9.76
N ARG A 438 -7.07 7.95 10.01
CA ARG A 438 -7.76 7.99 11.31
C ARG A 438 -6.89 7.39 12.42
N THR A 439 -6.31 6.21 12.18
CA THR A 439 -5.39 5.56 13.14
C THR A 439 -4.16 6.43 13.41
N LEU A 440 -3.63 7.11 12.39
CA LEU A 440 -2.50 8.01 12.55
C LEU A 440 -2.85 9.27 13.38
N LEU A 441 -4.05 9.82 13.20
CA LEU A 441 -4.59 10.92 14.02
C LEU A 441 -4.77 10.46 15.47
N ASP A 442 -5.36 9.29 15.69
CA ASP A 442 -5.54 8.71 17.02
C ASP A 442 -4.18 8.56 17.74
N LEU A 443 -3.15 8.06 17.06
CA LEU A 443 -1.79 7.95 17.63
C LEU A 443 -1.22 9.31 18.01
N ARG A 444 -1.45 10.34 17.18
CA ARG A 444 -1.01 11.72 17.49
C ARG A 444 -1.71 12.29 18.72
N GLU A 445 -2.95 11.88 18.97
CA GLU A 445 -3.77 12.22 20.15
C GLU A 445 -3.46 11.34 21.38
N GLY A 446 -2.51 10.40 21.26
CA GLY A 446 -2.10 9.51 22.35
C GLY A 446 -3.01 8.29 22.52
N ARG A 447 -3.83 7.95 21.53
CA ARG A 447 -4.70 6.77 21.50
C ARG A 447 -4.07 5.69 20.62
N GLY A 448 -3.71 4.56 21.23
CA GLY A 448 -3.09 3.42 20.54
C GLY A 448 -1.57 3.34 20.70
N GLU A 449 -0.97 2.35 20.03
CA GLU A 449 0.47 2.07 20.11
C GLU A 449 1.11 2.04 18.72
N ILE A 450 2.41 2.37 18.66
CA ILE A 450 3.21 2.25 17.44
C ILE A 450 3.67 0.82 17.20
N ASP A 451 3.99 0.50 15.95
CA ASP A 451 4.48 -0.79 15.53
C ASP A 451 6.02 -0.86 15.64
N ASP A 452 6.54 -1.99 16.09
CA ASP A 452 7.97 -2.28 15.98
C ASP A 452 8.28 -2.84 14.58
N ILE A 453 8.81 -1.97 13.73
CA ILE A 453 9.17 -2.28 12.34
C ILE A 453 10.30 -3.33 12.25
N ASP A 454 11.11 -3.49 13.30
CA ASP A 454 12.21 -4.44 13.33
C ASP A 454 11.81 -5.81 13.86
N ASN A 455 10.56 -5.95 14.36
CA ASN A 455 10.00 -7.25 14.73
C ASN A 455 10.01 -8.22 13.52
N LEU A 456 10.46 -9.46 13.74
CA LEU A 456 10.48 -10.49 12.70
C LEU A 456 9.09 -10.79 12.13
N GLY A 457 8.02 -10.59 12.90
CA GLY A 457 6.64 -10.66 12.42
C GLY A 457 6.34 -9.64 11.32
N ASN A 458 7.05 -8.51 11.28
CA ASN A 458 6.94 -7.44 10.28
C ASN A 458 8.02 -7.54 9.18
N ARG A 459 8.85 -8.59 9.24
CA ARG A 459 9.88 -8.90 8.24
C ARG A 459 9.51 -10.19 7.51
N ARG A 460 9.88 -10.27 6.24
CA ARG A 460 9.71 -11.43 5.38
C ARG A 460 11.02 -11.74 4.69
N VAL A 461 11.30 -13.03 4.56
CA VAL A 461 12.43 -13.52 3.77
C VAL A 461 11.95 -13.77 2.35
N ARG A 462 12.59 -13.14 1.36
CA ARG A 462 12.48 -13.51 -0.06
C ARG A 462 13.61 -14.46 -0.39
N SER A 463 13.25 -15.65 -0.81
CA SER A 463 14.18 -16.62 -1.38
C SER A 463 14.39 -16.36 -2.87
N VAL A 464 15.35 -17.06 -3.47
CA VAL A 464 15.76 -16.88 -4.87
C VAL A 464 14.62 -16.99 -5.88
N GLY A 465 13.66 -17.89 -5.67
CA GLY A 465 12.53 -18.10 -6.59
C GLY A 465 11.61 -16.87 -6.68
N GLU A 466 11.24 -16.29 -5.53
CA GLU A 466 10.41 -15.08 -5.48
C GLU A 466 11.14 -13.86 -6.07
N LEU A 467 12.44 -13.73 -5.78
CA LEU A 467 13.25 -12.65 -6.34
C LEU A 467 13.31 -12.76 -7.88
N MET A 468 13.48 -13.97 -8.39
CA MET A 468 13.49 -14.24 -9.82
C MET A 468 12.14 -14.05 -10.49
N GLU A 469 11.05 -14.47 -9.83
CA GLU A 469 9.69 -14.25 -10.31
C GLU A 469 9.42 -12.77 -10.57
N ASN A 470 9.76 -11.91 -9.59
CA ASN A 470 9.57 -10.47 -9.70
C ASN A 470 10.41 -9.87 -10.84
N GLN A 471 11.68 -10.27 -10.99
CA GLN A 471 12.51 -9.74 -12.07
C GLN A 471 12.09 -10.23 -13.45
N TYR A 472 11.68 -11.49 -13.56
CA TYR A 472 11.17 -12.03 -14.82
C TYR A 472 9.88 -11.33 -15.24
N ARG A 473 8.99 -11.03 -14.28
CA ARG A 473 7.77 -10.24 -14.50
C ARG A 473 8.06 -8.84 -15.03
N VAL A 474 9.03 -8.13 -14.45
CA VAL A 474 9.46 -6.82 -14.97
C VAL A 474 9.96 -6.92 -16.42
N GLY A 475 10.70 -7.98 -16.75
CA GLY A 475 11.13 -8.29 -18.11
C GLY A 475 9.96 -8.50 -19.07
N LEU A 476 8.94 -9.26 -18.66
CA LEU A 476 7.75 -9.55 -19.46
C LEU A 476 6.83 -8.34 -19.62
N LEU A 477 6.63 -7.51 -18.61
CA LEU A 477 5.85 -6.26 -18.73
C LEU A 477 6.47 -5.29 -19.75
N ARG A 478 7.81 -5.25 -19.85
CA ARG A 478 8.49 -4.49 -20.91
C ARG A 478 8.22 -5.06 -22.30
N MET A 479 8.15 -6.39 -22.40
CA MET A 479 7.81 -7.06 -23.66
C MET A 479 6.35 -6.84 -24.04
N GLU A 480 5.43 -6.88 -23.08
CA GLU A 480 3.99 -6.70 -23.30
C GLU A 480 3.69 -5.41 -24.06
N ARG A 481 4.28 -4.29 -23.61
CA ARG A 481 4.15 -3.00 -24.29
C ARG A 481 4.65 -3.07 -25.74
N ALA A 482 5.81 -3.68 -25.97
CA ALA A 482 6.38 -3.82 -27.31
C ALA A 482 5.55 -4.76 -28.21
N ILE A 483 4.95 -5.81 -27.63
CA ILE A 483 4.06 -6.75 -28.33
C ILE A 483 2.77 -6.01 -28.74
N LYS A 484 2.15 -5.25 -27.82
CA LYS A 484 0.97 -4.42 -28.11
C LYS A 484 1.23 -3.46 -29.26
N GLU A 485 2.31 -2.69 -29.18
CA GLU A 485 2.70 -1.74 -30.24
C GLU A 485 2.96 -2.45 -31.59
N ARG A 486 3.61 -3.63 -31.58
CA ARG A 486 3.85 -4.41 -32.80
C ARG A 486 2.57 -4.95 -33.43
N MET A 487 1.66 -5.52 -32.63
CA MET A 487 0.40 -6.09 -33.13
C MET A 487 -0.45 -5.06 -33.87
N SER A 488 -0.41 -3.78 -33.47
CA SER A 488 -1.15 -2.72 -34.18
C SER A 488 -0.48 -2.24 -35.46
N SER A 489 0.84 -2.38 -35.55
CA SER A 489 1.65 -1.81 -36.64
C SER A 489 1.84 -2.73 -37.84
N VAL A 490 1.69 -4.04 -37.64
CA VAL A 490 1.93 -5.06 -38.67
C VAL A 490 0.63 -5.70 -39.11
N ASP A 491 0.57 -6.16 -40.35
CA ASP A 491 -0.54 -6.97 -40.84
C ASP A 491 -0.59 -8.34 -40.14
N ILE A 492 -1.49 -8.44 -39.16
CA ILE A 492 -1.58 -9.59 -38.26
C ILE A 492 -1.90 -10.91 -38.98
N GLU A 493 -2.52 -10.86 -40.16
CA GLU A 493 -2.92 -12.05 -40.91
C GLU A 493 -1.74 -12.83 -41.46
N THR A 494 -0.58 -12.20 -41.64
CA THR A 494 0.63 -12.84 -42.17
C THR A 494 1.66 -13.19 -41.10
N VAL A 495 1.51 -12.62 -39.90
CA VAL A 495 2.48 -12.68 -38.82
C VAL A 495 2.35 -13.97 -38.01
N MET A 496 3.49 -14.50 -37.54
CA MET A 496 3.54 -15.62 -36.60
C MET A 496 3.89 -15.13 -35.18
N PRO A 497 3.57 -15.89 -34.11
CA PRO A 497 3.85 -15.47 -32.73
C PRO A 497 5.30 -15.06 -32.47
N HIS A 498 6.29 -15.74 -33.06
CA HIS A 498 7.71 -15.41 -32.88
C HIS A 498 8.11 -14.04 -33.45
N ASP A 499 7.42 -13.53 -34.48
CA ASP A 499 7.71 -12.22 -35.08
C ASP A 499 7.29 -11.06 -34.17
N LEU A 500 6.26 -11.27 -33.34
CA LEU A 500 5.75 -10.29 -32.38
C LEU A 500 6.64 -10.16 -31.15
N ILE A 501 7.45 -11.18 -30.86
CA ILE A 501 8.13 -11.32 -29.58
C ILE A 501 9.62 -11.06 -29.72
N ASN A 502 10.11 -10.14 -28.90
CA ASN A 502 11.52 -9.96 -28.68
C ASN A 502 11.89 -10.46 -27.28
N ALA A 503 12.63 -11.57 -27.20
CA ALA A 503 13.05 -12.15 -25.93
C ALA A 503 14.10 -11.32 -25.16
N LYS A 504 14.73 -10.33 -25.81
CA LYS A 504 15.85 -9.56 -25.22
C LYS A 504 15.50 -8.90 -23.88
N PRO A 505 14.34 -8.25 -23.67
CA PRO A 505 14.03 -7.60 -22.38
C PRO A 505 13.91 -8.60 -21.23
N ALA A 506 13.24 -9.74 -21.44
CA ALA A 506 13.14 -10.80 -20.43
C ALA A 506 14.51 -11.43 -20.14
N ALA A 507 15.26 -11.81 -21.18
CA ALA A 507 16.60 -12.38 -21.02
C ALA A 507 17.59 -11.39 -20.37
N ALA A 508 17.44 -10.08 -20.64
CA ALA A 508 18.25 -9.05 -20.00
C ALA A 508 17.94 -8.92 -18.51
N ALA A 509 16.67 -8.96 -18.11
CA ALA A 509 16.27 -8.89 -16.70
C ALA A 509 16.86 -10.08 -15.89
N VAL A 510 16.85 -11.28 -16.46
CA VAL A 510 17.49 -12.47 -15.86
C VAL A 510 19.01 -12.28 -15.76
N ARG A 511 19.66 -11.87 -16.85
CA ARG A 511 21.12 -11.65 -16.87
C ARG A 511 21.56 -10.57 -15.88
N GLU A 512 20.80 -9.48 -15.77
CA GLU A 512 21.09 -8.39 -14.83
C GLU A 512 20.95 -8.88 -13.38
N PHE A 513 19.91 -9.64 -13.06
CA PHE A 513 19.75 -10.21 -11.72
C PHE A 513 20.93 -11.11 -11.33
N PHE A 514 21.29 -12.08 -12.17
CA PHE A 514 22.40 -12.99 -11.86
C PHE A 514 23.78 -12.34 -11.99
N GLY A 515 23.90 -11.31 -12.83
CA GLY A 515 25.15 -10.65 -13.19
C GLY A 515 25.57 -9.55 -12.22
N SER A 516 24.67 -8.61 -11.95
CA SER A 516 24.95 -7.32 -11.28
C SER A 516 24.16 -7.09 -9.99
N SER A 517 23.21 -7.96 -9.63
CA SER A 517 22.49 -7.84 -8.36
C SER A 517 23.44 -7.96 -7.17
N GLN A 518 23.23 -7.12 -6.16
CA GLN A 518 23.92 -7.20 -4.87
C GLN A 518 23.63 -8.53 -4.13
N LEU A 519 22.52 -9.18 -4.47
CA LEU A 519 22.12 -10.47 -3.90
C LEU A 519 22.81 -11.64 -4.61
N SER A 520 23.37 -11.44 -5.80
CA SER A 520 24.12 -12.45 -6.55
C SER A 520 25.61 -12.29 -6.26
N GLN A 521 26.11 -13.11 -5.33
CA GLN A 521 27.47 -12.97 -4.81
C GLN A 521 28.34 -14.13 -5.26
N PHE A 522 29.65 -13.89 -5.40
CA PHE A 522 30.62 -14.96 -5.59
C PHE A 522 30.60 -15.87 -4.36
N MET A 523 30.55 -17.17 -4.58
CA MET A 523 30.48 -18.12 -3.49
C MET A 523 31.76 -18.09 -2.63
N ASP A 524 31.59 -18.10 -1.31
CA ASP A 524 32.73 -18.24 -0.40
C ASP A 524 33.10 -19.73 -0.31
N GLN A 525 34.18 -20.08 -0.99
CA GLN A 525 34.69 -21.45 -1.12
C GLN A 525 35.92 -21.70 -0.21
N THR A 526 36.13 -20.88 0.83
CA THR A 526 37.28 -21.05 1.74
C THR A 526 37.26 -22.41 2.44
N ASN A 527 36.08 -22.88 2.85
CA ASN A 527 35.86 -24.18 3.48
C ASN A 527 34.37 -24.57 3.44
N PRO A 528 34.00 -25.84 3.70
CA PRO A 528 32.59 -26.27 3.63
C PRO A 528 31.64 -25.53 4.57
N LEU A 529 32.11 -25.01 5.71
CA LEU A 529 31.28 -24.25 6.65
C LEU A 529 30.96 -22.85 6.11
N SER A 530 31.96 -22.18 5.51
CA SER A 530 31.77 -20.92 4.77
C SER A 530 30.70 -21.08 3.68
N GLU A 531 30.80 -22.15 2.88
CA GLU A 531 29.84 -22.43 1.81
C GLU A 531 28.41 -22.59 2.32
N ILE A 532 28.21 -23.37 3.39
CA ILE A 532 26.89 -23.62 3.97
C ILE A 532 26.34 -22.34 4.61
N THR A 533 27.19 -21.57 5.28
CA THR A 533 26.77 -20.34 5.96
C THR A 533 26.35 -19.27 4.97
N HIS A 534 27.05 -19.16 3.83
CA HIS A 534 26.72 -18.17 2.81
C HIS A 534 25.39 -18.46 2.09
N LYS A 535 25.00 -19.74 1.96
CA LYS A 535 23.75 -20.14 1.29
C LYS A 535 22.49 -19.89 2.11
N ARG A 536 22.63 -19.75 3.43
CA ARG A 536 21.55 -19.64 4.41
C ARG A 536 21.35 -18.19 4.82
#